data_AF-A0A1M5D008-F1
#
_entry.id   AF-A0A1M5D008-F1
#
_cell.length_a   1.000
_cell.length_b   1.000
_cell.length_c   1.000
_cell.angle_alpha   90.00
_cell.angle_beta   90.00
_cell.angle_gamma   90.00
#
_symmetry.space_group_name_H-M   'P 1'
#
loop_
_entity.id
_entity.type
_entity.pdbx_description
1 polymer ?
#
loop_
_entity_poly.entity_id
_entity_poly.type
_entity_poly.pdbx_seq_one_letter_code
_entity_poly.pdbx_strand_id
1 'polypeptide(L)'
;MLAVLLLAVVGAVLGLIGGVVTPAHVEIAGSDTRVWLEPGETVDRIGVTGLVTLTRASSRTLAGEPVGVRAVIDFDAAQLVSNGRLNTDVVPAYVAAYSDPEQLVSDVRHELIWHLVRWVVGGAVAVLLVTGAWWWYRRWRRSFDHTHDPDGAARATSRAYRRPERTWTVRIAGALVVVLVVALVPSGRAHLPAPRRVVGNPVLAGTPLADVEVSGLLSPALVAARNYIRTYAGQTDAYYDTLRDRLLARLDTGTVTLPVGTAGQDVASFGFVADRHCNIGMDRVTVALLRRLGVHTLVSAGDDAFSGSFAFESVCTRNLAQQSRRADITDVMVGGNHDSPRTVRDERDQGMKTLEKDVVETDGLRFVGSPDPRTSRYGEGIRPATAAGRTRALDQQAQGIARVACSATAPLIAVAHDPTVGEQVLRDGCGKVTLALDGHTHQQAGPESVPLTGGGEGSQFTGGSAGGAPGEAAVDRTFASSLTVGPLHHDAFVYVVGVDRKSGALVGITEFRFTPDQQISIVQDVG
;
A
#
# COMPACT_ATOMS: atom_id res chain seq x y z
N MET A 1 -40.51 41.99 -1.98
CA MET A 1 -39.99 40.68 -1.52
C MET A 1 -40.02 39.64 -2.64
N LEU A 2 -41.19 39.37 -3.25
CA LEU A 2 -41.33 38.36 -4.33
C LEU A 2 -40.34 38.52 -5.50
N ALA A 3 -40.13 39.74 -5.99
CA ALA A 3 -39.22 40.01 -7.10
C ALA A 3 -37.73 39.76 -6.77
N VAL A 4 -37.33 40.01 -5.51
CA VAL A 4 -35.96 39.74 -5.04
C VAL A 4 -35.73 38.24 -4.95
N LEU A 5 -36.73 37.51 -4.47
CA LEU A 5 -36.70 36.05 -4.40
C LEU A 5 -36.60 35.43 -5.79
N LEU A 6 -37.39 35.92 -6.76
CA LEU A 6 -37.34 35.46 -8.15
C LEU A 6 -35.96 35.70 -8.78
N LEU A 7 -35.36 36.88 -8.57
CA LEU A 7 -34.03 37.21 -9.09
C LEU A 7 -32.93 36.35 -8.45
N ALA A 8 -33.03 36.06 -7.16
CA ALA A 8 -32.13 35.14 -6.47
C ALA A 8 -32.23 33.72 -7.04
N VAL A 9 -33.45 33.24 -7.33
CA VAL A 9 -33.68 31.92 -7.96
C VAL A 9 -33.10 31.89 -9.37
N VAL A 10 -33.28 32.93 -10.18
CA VAL A 10 -32.68 33.02 -11.52
C VAL A 10 -31.15 32.99 -11.44
N GLY A 11 -30.57 33.76 -10.52
CA GLY A 11 -29.12 33.74 -10.28
C GLY A 11 -28.62 32.38 -9.80
N ALA A 12 -29.36 31.71 -8.91
CA ALA A 12 -29.06 30.36 -8.44
C ALA A 12 -29.08 29.32 -9.58
N VAL A 13 -30.06 29.39 -10.48
CA VAL A 13 -30.14 28.50 -11.65
C VAL A 13 -28.99 28.75 -12.62
N LEU A 14 -28.66 30.01 -12.92
CA LEU A 14 -27.51 30.37 -13.76
C LEU A 14 -26.19 29.92 -13.13
N GLY A 15 -26.07 30.09 -11.80
CA GLY A 15 -24.96 29.57 -11.01
C GLY A 15 -24.84 28.06 -11.14
N LEU A 16 -25.93 27.32 -10.93
CA LEU A 16 -25.96 25.87 -11.07
C LEU A 16 -25.50 25.41 -12.47
N ILE A 17 -25.97 26.06 -13.53
CA ILE A 17 -25.52 25.78 -14.89
C ILE A 17 -24.00 26.00 -15.01
N GLY A 18 -23.49 27.12 -14.48
CA GLY A 18 -22.06 27.41 -14.41
C GLY A 18 -21.25 26.33 -13.66
N GLY A 19 -21.75 25.86 -12.53
CA GLY A 19 -21.12 24.80 -11.74
C GLY A 19 -21.13 23.43 -12.42
N VAL A 20 -22.11 23.14 -13.27
CA VAL A 20 -22.15 21.90 -14.06
C VAL A 20 -21.16 21.96 -15.24
N VAL A 21 -20.99 23.11 -15.88
CA VAL A 21 -20.09 23.27 -17.04
C VAL A 21 -18.65 23.61 -16.68
N THR A 22 -18.34 23.75 -15.38
CA THR A 22 -16.98 24.01 -14.88
C THR A 22 -16.52 22.87 -14.00
N PRO A 23 -15.23 22.50 -14.05
CA PRO A 23 -14.72 21.40 -13.26
C PRO A 23 -14.65 21.80 -11.78
N ALA A 24 -14.96 20.86 -10.89
CA ALA A 24 -14.54 20.94 -9.50
C ALA A 24 -13.06 20.55 -9.41
N HIS A 25 -12.30 21.27 -8.60
CA HIS A 25 -10.92 20.92 -8.28
C HIS A 25 -10.90 20.11 -6.98
N VAL A 26 -10.28 18.95 -7.01
CA VAL A 26 -10.12 18.05 -5.87
C VAL A 26 -8.65 17.69 -5.79
N GLU A 27 -8.04 17.79 -4.61
CA GLU A 27 -6.70 17.27 -4.41
C GLU A 27 -6.80 15.77 -4.13
N ILE A 28 -6.22 14.96 -5.02
CA ILE A 28 -6.17 13.51 -4.84
C ILE A 28 -4.70 13.08 -4.89
N ALA A 29 -4.22 12.48 -3.80
CA ALA A 29 -2.83 12.03 -3.68
C ALA A 29 -1.79 13.13 -4.02
N GLY A 30 -2.04 14.38 -3.59
CA GLY A 30 -1.17 15.54 -3.84
C GLY A 30 -1.27 16.13 -5.27
N SER A 31 -2.10 15.55 -6.13
CA SER A 31 -2.32 16.01 -7.50
C SER A 31 -3.62 16.81 -7.60
N ASP A 32 -3.57 18.00 -8.22
CA ASP A 32 -4.77 18.77 -8.56
C ASP A 32 -5.56 18.02 -9.62
N THR A 33 -6.76 17.60 -9.25
CA THR A 33 -7.59 16.70 -10.04
C THR A 33 -8.86 17.42 -10.44
N ARG A 34 -9.19 17.42 -11.73
CA ARG A 34 -10.38 18.09 -12.25
C ARG A 34 -11.53 17.09 -12.41
N VAL A 35 -12.68 17.43 -11.82
CA VAL A 35 -13.89 16.60 -11.86
C VAL A 35 -14.98 17.32 -12.63
N TRP A 36 -15.40 16.75 -13.76
CA TRP A 36 -16.47 17.29 -14.60
C TRP A 36 -17.79 16.58 -14.36
N LEU A 37 -18.91 17.30 -14.49
CA LEU A 37 -20.26 16.73 -14.45
C LEU A 37 -20.86 16.73 -15.87
N GLU A 38 -20.96 15.56 -16.49
CA GLU A 38 -21.61 15.42 -17.80
C GLU A 38 -23.05 14.89 -17.63
N PRO A 39 -24.07 15.65 -18.04
CA PRO A 39 -25.45 15.17 -18.10
C PRO A 39 -25.70 14.37 -19.38
N GLY A 40 -26.39 13.23 -19.27
CA GLY A 40 -27.03 12.58 -20.44
C GLY A 40 -26.65 11.14 -20.78
N GLU A 41 -25.84 10.45 -19.97
CA GLU A 41 -25.57 9.02 -20.21
C GLU A 41 -25.83 8.17 -18.97
N THR A 42 -26.48 7.01 -19.18
CA THR A 42 -26.56 5.91 -18.22
C THR A 42 -25.45 4.93 -18.55
N VAL A 43 -24.45 4.78 -17.68
CA VAL A 43 -23.38 3.79 -17.89
C VAL A 43 -23.04 3.07 -16.59
N ASP A 44 -23.17 1.75 -16.64
CA ASP A 44 -23.13 0.83 -15.50
C ASP A 44 -21.71 0.29 -15.17
N ARG A 45 -20.64 0.94 -15.64
CA ARG A 45 -19.27 0.43 -15.48
C ARG A 45 -18.23 1.51 -15.14
N ILE A 46 -17.30 1.12 -14.27
CA ILE A 46 -16.00 1.76 -14.09
C ILE A 46 -15.18 1.48 -15.34
N GLY A 47 -14.99 2.49 -16.18
CA GLY A 47 -14.08 2.44 -17.33
C GLY A 47 -12.77 3.13 -16.97
N VAL A 48 -11.67 2.37 -16.90
CA VAL A 48 -10.32 2.92 -16.77
C VAL A 48 -9.78 3.17 -18.18
N THR A 49 -10.03 4.36 -18.72
CA THR A 49 -9.48 4.83 -20.00
C THR A 49 -8.73 6.13 -19.76
N GLY A 50 -7.56 6.08 -19.12
CA GLY A 50 -6.73 7.29 -18.89
C GLY A 50 -7.28 8.30 -17.86
N LEU A 51 -8.59 8.26 -17.58
CA LEU A 51 -9.34 8.99 -16.56
C LEU A 51 -10.07 7.96 -15.69
N VAL A 52 -10.06 8.12 -14.36
CA VAL A 52 -10.94 7.31 -13.50
C VAL A 52 -12.34 7.88 -13.67
N THR A 53 -13.26 7.08 -14.20
CA THR A 53 -14.66 7.50 -14.32
C THR A 53 -15.43 6.89 -13.15
N LEU A 54 -15.91 7.72 -12.21
CA LEU A 54 -16.81 7.28 -11.15
C LEU A 54 -18.25 7.41 -11.65
N THR A 55 -19.01 6.32 -11.61
CA THR A 55 -20.40 6.27 -12.04
C THR A 55 -21.31 5.96 -10.86
N ARG A 56 -22.44 6.66 -10.77
CA ARG A 56 -23.53 6.30 -9.84
C ARG A 56 -24.85 6.41 -10.58
N ALA A 57 -25.56 5.29 -10.71
CA ALA A 57 -26.90 5.28 -11.27
C ALA A 57 -27.83 6.15 -10.40
N SER A 58 -28.42 7.17 -11.03
CA SER A 58 -29.59 7.85 -10.49
C SER A 58 -30.81 7.08 -10.99
N SER A 59 -31.66 6.60 -10.08
CA SER A 59 -32.92 5.91 -10.42
C SER A 59 -34.03 6.87 -10.88
N ARG A 60 -33.69 8.13 -11.20
CA ARG A 60 -34.67 9.19 -11.47
C ARG A 60 -34.64 9.59 -12.95
N THR A 61 -35.80 9.52 -13.58
CA THR A 61 -36.05 10.02 -14.92
C THR A 61 -36.61 11.44 -14.87
N LEU A 62 -36.20 12.32 -15.79
CA LEU A 62 -36.82 13.62 -16.00
C LEU A 62 -37.44 13.62 -17.40
N ALA A 63 -38.76 13.83 -17.51
CA ALA A 63 -39.50 13.76 -18.78
C ALA A 63 -39.36 12.42 -19.55
N GLY A 64 -39.21 11.30 -18.84
CA GLY A 64 -39.09 9.95 -19.43
C GLY A 64 -37.67 9.53 -19.79
N GLU A 65 -36.70 10.46 -19.73
CA GLU A 65 -35.29 10.17 -20.00
C GLU A 65 -34.53 9.91 -18.68
N PRO A 66 -33.66 8.89 -18.61
CA PRO A 66 -32.77 8.68 -17.48
C PRO A 66 -31.84 9.87 -17.29
N VAL A 67 -31.85 10.49 -16.11
CA VAL A 67 -30.86 11.54 -15.79
C VAL A 67 -29.73 10.91 -15.00
N GLY A 68 -28.65 10.58 -15.73
CA GLY A 68 -27.37 10.18 -15.16
C GLY A 68 -26.41 11.37 -15.08
N VAL A 69 -25.48 11.30 -14.13
CA VAL A 69 -24.37 12.25 -13.99
C VAL A 69 -23.09 11.45 -14.07
N ARG A 70 -22.25 11.73 -15.07
CA ARG A 70 -20.92 11.15 -15.20
C ARG A 70 -19.90 12.09 -14.58
N ALA A 71 -19.12 11.57 -13.63
CA ALA A 71 -17.96 12.25 -13.07
C ALA A 71 -16.71 11.81 -13.83
N VAL A 72 -16.08 12.75 -14.54
CA VAL A 72 -14.82 12.52 -15.25
C VAL A 72 -13.68 13.08 -14.41
N ILE A 73 -12.79 12.21 -13.91
CA ILE A 73 -11.66 12.58 -13.04
C ILE A 73 -10.38 12.61 -13.87
N ASP A 74 -9.85 13.81 -14.08
CA ASP A 74 -8.59 14.06 -14.79
C ASP A 74 -7.45 14.24 -13.79
N PHE A 75 -6.58 13.22 -13.67
CA PHE A 75 -5.42 13.27 -12.78
C PHE A 75 -4.25 13.96 -13.47
N ASP A 76 -3.64 14.95 -12.79
CA ASP A 76 -2.35 15.46 -13.20
C ASP A 76 -1.22 14.47 -12.87
N ALA A 77 -1.03 13.50 -13.76
CA ALA A 77 0.04 12.50 -13.66
C ALA A 77 1.45 13.08 -13.93
N ALA A 78 1.60 14.38 -14.18
CA ALA A 78 2.93 14.99 -14.26
C ALA A 78 3.71 14.85 -12.95
N GLN A 79 3.01 14.77 -11.81
CA GLN A 79 3.65 14.52 -10.52
C GLN A 79 4.11 13.06 -10.33
N LEU A 80 3.46 12.11 -11.00
CA LEU A 80 3.84 10.69 -11.01
C LEU A 80 5.12 10.43 -11.81
N VAL A 81 5.42 11.28 -12.81
CA VAL A 81 6.59 11.13 -13.67
C VAL A 81 7.40 12.43 -13.71
N SER A 82 8.49 12.48 -12.95
CA SER A 82 9.44 13.59 -12.99
C SER A 82 10.66 13.20 -13.83
N ASN A 83 10.99 14.00 -14.84
CA ASN A 83 12.12 13.77 -15.76
C ASN A 83 12.13 12.37 -16.42
N GLY A 84 10.94 11.85 -16.75
CA GLY A 84 10.80 10.52 -17.37
C GLY A 84 11.02 9.33 -16.41
N ARG A 85 11.11 9.59 -15.09
CA ARG A 85 11.21 8.58 -14.04
C ARG A 85 9.98 8.64 -13.15
N LEU A 86 9.59 7.49 -12.62
CA LEU A 86 8.53 7.42 -11.61
C LEU A 86 8.97 8.21 -10.37
N ASN A 87 8.13 9.13 -9.91
CA ASN A 87 8.34 9.85 -8.67
C ASN A 87 7.87 8.97 -7.51
N THR A 88 8.82 8.40 -6.76
CA THR A 88 8.53 7.47 -5.66
C THR A 88 7.85 8.13 -4.46
N ASP A 89 7.97 9.45 -4.32
CA ASP A 89 7.43 10.18 -3.17
C ASP A 89 5.91 10.26 -3.18
N VAL A 90 5.30 10.19 -4.38
CA VAL A 90 3.84 10.22 -4.54
C VAL A 90 3.21 8.84 -4.64
N VAL A 91 4.01 7.78 -4.85
CA VAL A 91 3.50 6.40 -5.01
C VAL A 91 2.68 5.93 -3.80
N PRO A 92 3.10 6.13 -2.52
CA PRO A 92 2.30 5.72 -1.37
C PRO A 92 0.92 6.39 -1.32
N ALA A 93 0.85 7.68 -1.68
CA ALA A 93 -0.41 8.42 -1.71
C ALA A 93 -1.35 7.90 -2.82
N TYR A 94 -0.79 7.54 -3.98
CA TYR A 94 -1.55 6.89 -5.05
C TYR A 94 -2.01 5.49 -4.64
N VAL A 95 -1.15 4.65 -4.06
CA VAL A 95 -1.51 3.32 -3.55
C VAL A 95 -2.62 3.42 -2.50
N ALA A 96 -2.53 4.38 -1.58
CA ALA A 96 -3.56 4.65 -0.58
C ALA A 96 -4.91 4.99 -1.23
N ALA A 97 -4.92 5.89 -2.22
CA ALA A 97 -6.14 6.28 -2.95
C ALA A 97 -6.80 5.12 -3.72
N TYR A 98 -6.02 4.13 -4.17
CA TYR A 98 -6.55 2.91 -4.80
C TYR A 98 -6.96 1.84 -3.78
N SER A 99 -6.36 1.82 -2.60
CA SER A 99 -6.64 0.85 -1.55
C SER A 99 -7.91 1.14 -0.74
N ASP A 100 -8.34 2.41 -0.67
CA ASP A 100 -9.61 2.82 -0.03
C ASP A 100 -10.48 3.64 -1.01
N PRO A 101 -11.17 2.95 -1.94
CA PRO A 101 -12.01 3.61 -2.94
C PRO A 101 -13.24 4.30 -2.32
N GLU A 102 -13.67 3.90 -1.12
CA GLU A 102 -14.83 4.53 -0.47
C GLU A 102 -14.48 5.92 0.04
N GLN A 103 -13.30 6.10 0.63
CA GLN A 103 -12.81 7.40 1.06
C GLN A 103 -12.64 8.36 -0.13
N LEU A 104 -12.04 7.88 -1.23
CA LEU A 104 -11.90 8.66 -2.46
C LEU A 104 -13.26 9.15 -3.00
N VAL A 105 -14.27 8.27 -3.02
CA VAL A 105 -15.62 8.62 -3.45
C VAL A 105 -16.26 9.65 -2.51
N SER A 106 -16.02 9.55 -1.20
CA SER A 106 -16.51 10.51 -0.21
C SER A 106 -15.94 11.90 -0.45
N ASP A 107 -14.63 12.00 -0.69
CA ASP A 107 -13.93 13.27 -0.88
C ASP A 107 -14.34 13.97 -2.18
N VAL A 108 -14.39 13.22 -3.29
CA VAL A 108 -14.90 13.72 -4.58
C VAL A 108 -16.34 14.21 -4.45
N ARG A 109 -17.19 13.47 -3.72
CA ARG A 109 -18.58 13.86 -3.48
C ARG A 109 -18.66 15.16 -2.67
N HIS A 110 -17.85 15.29 -1.62
CA HIS A 110 -17.84 16.48 -0.77
C HIS A 110 -17.49 17.73 -1.59
N GLU A 111 -16.43 17.67 -2.39
CA GLU A 111 -15.99 18.81 -3.21
C GLU A 111 -16.95 19.14 -4.34
N LEU A 112 -17.56 18.15 -5.00
CA LEU A 112 -18.59 18.39 -6.00
C LEU A 112 -19.80 19.14 -5.41
N ILE A 113 -20.23 18.77 -4.21
CA ILE A 113 -21.34 19.46 -3.53
C ILE A 113 -20.95 20.91 -3.25
N TRP A 114 -19.76 21.15 -2.69
CA TRP A 114 -19.32 22.51 -2.38
C TRP A 114 -19.07 23.37 -3.61
N HIS A 115 -18.55 22.80 -4.69
CA HIS A 115 -18.39 23.48 -5.98
C HIS A 115 -19.74 23.98 -6.49
N LEU A 116 -20.75 23.11 -6.54
CA LEU A 116 -22.11 23.48 -6.98
C LEU A 116 -22.72 24.54 -6.05
N VAL A 117 -22.55 24.40 -4.74
CA VAL A 117 -23.04 25.40 -3.76
C VAL A 117 -22.37 26.77 -3.98
N ARG A 118 -21.05 26.81 -4.15
CA ARG A 118 -20.30 28.06 -4.43
C ARG A 118 -20.83 28.75 -5.67
N TRP A 119 -21.08 28.00 -6.73
CA TRP A 119 -21.63 28.53 -7.99
C TRP A 119 -23.08 29.01 -7.85
N VAL A 120 -23.95 28.25 -7.20
CA VAL A 120 -25.35 28.64 -6.93
C VAL A 120 -25.41 29.93 -6.12
N VAL A 121 -24.65 30.00 -5.02
CA VAL A 121 -24.59 31.20 -4.17
C VAL A 121 -23.97 32.38 -4.92
N GLY A 122 -22.87 32.16 -5.64
CA GLY A 122 -22.19 33.18 -6.43
C GLY A 122 -23.10 33.77 -7.51
N GLY A 123 -23.84 32.92 -8.23
CA GLY A 123 -24.80 33.35 -9.25
C GLY A 123 -25.97 34.16 -8.66
N ALA A 124 -26.52 33.72 -7.52
CA ALA A 124 -27.57 34.46 -6.82
C ALA A 124 -27.09 35.84 -6.35
N VAL A 125 -25.90 35.90 -5.73
CA VAL A 125 -25.30 37.16 -5.27
C VAL A 125 -25.00 38.09 -6.45
N ALA A 126 -24.44 37.58 -7.54
CA ALA A 126 -24.13 38.38 -8.73
C ALA A 126 -25.38 39.05 -9.32
N VAL A 127 -26.47 38.30 -9.49
CA VAL A 127 -27.73 38.87 -9.99
C VAL A 127 -28.32 39.90 -9.03
N LEU A 128 -28.26 39.64 -7.71
CA LEU A 128 -28.73 40.58 -6.70
C LEU A 128 -27.89 41.87 -6.68
N LEU A 129 -26.57 41.79 -6.84
CA LEU A 129 -25.68 42.95 -6.90
C LEU A 129 -25.94 43.79 -8.15
N VAL A 130 -26.07 43.16 -9.32
CA VAL A 130 -26.35 43.86 -10.59
C VAL A 130 -27.71 44.55 -10.54
N THR A 131 -28.74 43.86 -10.03
CA THR A 131 -30.09 44.42 -9.94
C THR A 131 -30.21 45.47 -8.84
N GLY A 132 -29.52 45.29 -7.71
CA GLY A 132 -29.39 46.27 -6.63
C GLY A 132 -28.69 47.53 -7.09
N ALA A 133 -27.56 47.42 -7.79
CA ALA A 133 -26.83 48.54 -8.38
C ALA A 133 -27.70 49.29 -9.40
N TRP A 134 -28.43 48.57 -10.24
CA TRP A 134 -29.38 49.18 -11.19
C TRP A 134 -30.52 49.92 -10.48
N TRP A 135 -31.09 49.34 -9.42
CA TRP A 135 -32.17 49.98 -8.67
C TRP A 135 -31.68 51.21 -7.91
N TRP A 136 -30.50 51.12 -7.27
CA TRP A 136 -29.86 52.25 -6.61
C TRP A 136 -29.57 53.37 -7.63
N TYR A 137 -28.96 53.05 -8.76
CA TYR A 137 -28.73 54.02 -9.84
C TYR A 137 -30.02 54.73 -10.25
N ARG A 138 -31.12 53.99 -10.46
CA ARG A 138 -32.43 54.60 -10.79
C ARG A 138 -32.96 55.47 -9.66
N ARG A 139 -32.80 55.07 -8.39
CA ARG A 139 -33.26 55.85 -7.23
C ARG A 139 -32.45 57.12 -7.05
N TRP A 140 -31.12 57.02 -7.04
CA TRP A 140 -30.20 58.15 -6.97
C TRP A 140 -30.53 59.15 -8.07
N ARG A 141 -30.71 58.66 -9.30
CA ARG A 141 -31.03 59.50 -10.45
C ARG A 141 -32.38 60.23 -10.31
N ARG A 142 -33.44 59.55 -9.86
CA ARG A 142 -34.73 60.21 -9.56
C ARG A 142 -34.58 61.30 -8.51
N SER A 143 -33.81 61.04 -7.46
CA SER A 143 -33.55 62.02 -6.40
C SER A 143 -32.76 63.22 -6.91
N PHE A 144 -31.74 62.97 -7.72
CA PHE A 144 -30.92 64.00 -8.35
C PHE A 144 -31.76 64.90 -9.27
N ASP A 145 -32.59 64.30 -10.13
CA ASP A 145 -33.50 65.01 -11.02
C ASP A 145 -34.52 65.86 -10.22
N HIS A 146 -35.02 65.36 -9.07
CA HIS A 146 -35.93 66.13 -8.20
C HIS A 146 -35.27 67.32 -7.48
N THR A 147 -33.96 67.25 -7.20
CA THR A 147 -33.24 68.32 -6.49
C THR A 147 -32.73 69.41 -7.43
N HIS A 148 -32.39 69.06 -8.67
CA HIS A 148 -31.73 69.98 -9.61
C HIS A 148 -32.66 70.54 -10.69
N ASP A 149 -33.89 70.04 -10.83
CA ASP A 149 -34.84 70.50 -11.85
C ASP A 149 -36.31 70.40 -11.37
N PRO A 150 -36.75 71.26 -10.42
CA PRO A 150 -38.10 71.20 -9.84
C PRO A 150 -39.21 71.57 -10.83
N ASP A 151 -38.93 72.47 -11.78
CA ASP A 151 -39.92 73.03 -12.70
C ASP A 151 -40.14 72.12 -13.91
N GLY A 152 -41.34 71.55 -14.03
CA GLY A 152 -41.68 70.49 -14.98
C GLY A 152 -41.46 70.79 -16.46
N ALA A 153 -41.18 72.04 -16.84
CA ALA A 153 -41.02 72.51 -18.21
C ALA A 153 -39.67 72.10 -18.85
N ALA A 154 -38.57 71.97 -18.09
CA ALA A 154 -37.27 71.53 -18.62
C ALA A 154 -37.15 70.00 -18.79
N ARG A 155 -38.17 69.23 -18.38
CA ARG A 155 -38.21 67.76 -18.49
C ARG A 155 -38.36 67.26 -19.93
N ALA A 156 -38.89 68.06 -20.84
CA ALA A 156 -39.07 67.66 -22.24
C ALA A 156 -37.76 67.80 -23.05
N THR A 157 -37.01 68.87 -22.84
CA THR A 157 -35.72 69.14 -23.50
C THR A 157 -34.59 68.29 -22.93
N SER A 158 -34.58 68.02 -21.62
CA SER A 158 -33.59 67.10 -21.01
C SER A 158 -33.76 65.64 -21.44
N ARG A 159 -34.97 65.17 -21.78
CA ARG A 159 -35.19 63.82 -22.33
C ARG A 159 -34.57 63.62 -23.72
N ALA A 160 -34.51 64.67 -24.54
CA ALA A 160 -33.92 64.62 -25.88
C ALA A 160 -32.39 64.52 -25.84
N TYR A 161 -31.74 65.24 -24.91
CA TYR A 161 -30.28 65.23 -24.76
C TYR A 161 -29.75 63.97 -24.05
N ARG A 162 -30.60 63.24 -23.32
CA ARG A 162 -30.22 62.11 -22.45
C ARG A 162 -30.51 60.71 -23.04
N ARG A 163 -30.83 60.62 -24.33
CA ARG A 163 -30.89 59.35 -25.08
C ARG A 163 -29.57 58.53 -25.04
N PRO A 164 -28.37 59.14 -25.13
CA PRO A 164 -27.11 58.40 -25.21
C PRO A 164 -26.80 57.58 -23.94
N GLU A 165 -27.01 58.14 -22.75
CA GLU A 165 -26.68 57.47 -21.48
C GLU A 165 -27.52 56.22 -21.24
N ARG A 166 -28.82 56.27 -21.58
CA ARG A 166 -29.74 55.15 -21.43
C ARG A 166 -29.37 54.01 -22.40
N THR A 167 -28.88 54.35 -23.60
CA THR A 167 -28.30 53.36 -24.52
C THR A 167 -26.99 52.78 -24.02
N TRP A 168 -26.13 53.55 -23.35
CA TRP A 168 -24.88 53.02 -22.77
C TRP A 168 -25.14 52.03 -21.64
N THR A 169 -26.07 52.30 -20.72
CA THR A 169 -26.37 51.34 -19.64
C THR A 169 -26.97 50.03 -20.16
N VAL A 170 -27.86 50.10 -21.16
CA VAL A 170 -28.43 48.90 -21.80
C VAL A 170 -27.37 48.16 -22.62
N ARG A 171 -26.45 48.88 -23.28
CA ARG A 171 -25.33 48.27 -24.02
C ARG A 171 -24.32 47.60 -23.10
N ILE A 172 -23.99 48.20 -21.96
CA ILE A 172 -23.07 47.60 -20.97
C ILE A 172 -23.73 46.38 -20.31
N ALA A 173 -25.02 46.47 -19.94
CA ALA A 173 -25.75 45.32 -19.41
C ALA A 173 -25.90 44.20 -20.46
N GLY A 174 -26.18 44.55 -21.72
CA GLY A 174 -26.22 43.60 -22.83
C GLY A 174 -24.85 42.98 -23.12
N ALA A 175 -23.77 43.77 -23.08
CA ALA A 175 -22.41 43.28 -23.25
C ALA A 175 -21.99 42.35 -22.10
N LEU A 176 -22.34 42.66 -20.86
CA LEU A 176 -22.12 41.76 -19.72
C LEU A 176 -22.89 40.45 -19.86
N VAL A 177 -24.15 40.49 -20.31
CA VAL A 177 -24.93 39.28 -20.60
C VAL A 177 -24.32 38.48 -21.76
N VAL A 178 -23.87 39.14 -22.83
CA VAL A 178 -23.20 38.45 -23.96
C VAL A 178 -21.86 37.88 -23.53
N VAL A 179 -21.05 38.57 -22.73
CA VAL A 179 -19.80 38.04 -22.17
C VAL A 179 -20.08 36.86 -21.25
N LEU A 180 -21.12 36.93 -20.43
CA LEU A 180 -21.55 35.81 -19.57
C LEU A 180 -22.03 34.63 -20.41
N VAL A 181 -22.84 34.86 -21.45
CA VAL A 181 -23.34 33.81 -22.36
C VAL A 181 -22.22 33.22 -23.20
N VAL A 182 -21.29 34.01 -23.73
CA VAL A 182 -20.13 33.53 -24.50
C VAL A 182 -19.14 32.78 -23.59
N ALA A 183 -19.00 33.17 -22.32
CA ALA A 183 -18.26 32.40 -21.32
C ALA A 183 -18.99 31.12 -20.87
N LEU A 184 -20.32 31.04 -21.07
CA LEU A 184 -21.17 29.87 -20.76
C LEU A 184 -21.40 28.95 -21.96
N VAL A 185 -21.10 29.38 -23.20
CA VAL A 185 -21.10 28.50 -24.38
C VAL A 185 -19.83 27.67 -24.33
N PRO A 186 -19.90 26.34 -24.21
CA PRO A 186 -18.71 25.50 -24.12
C PRO A 186 -17.88 25.65 -25.40
N SER A 187 -16.73 26.33 -25.30
CA SER A 187 -15.69 26.34 -26.32
C SER A 187 -14.99 24.98 -26.33
N GLY A 188 -15.69 23.94 -26.75
CA GLY A 188 -15.16 22.59 -26.70
C GLY A 188 -16.15 21.50 -27.06
N ARG A 189 -16.76 21.55 -28.25
CA ARG A 189 -17.06 20.28 -28.93
C ARG A 189 -15.75 19.75 -29.46
N ALA A 190 -14.99 19.07 -28.60
CA ALA A 190 -13.94 18.19 -29.07
C ALA A 190 -14.60 17.18 -30.00
N HIS A 191 -14.23 17.19 -31.28
CA HIS A 191 -14.56 16.11 -32.19
C HIS A 191 -14.08 14.81 -31.56
N LEU A 192 -15.00 13.92 -31.17
CA LEU A 192 -14.65 12.54 -30.89
C LEU A 192 -14.07 11.96 -32.19
N PRO A 193 -12.78 11.58 -32.24
CA PRO A 193 -12.24 10.89 -33.39
C PRO A 193 -13.05 9.61 -33.61
N ALA A 194 -13.26 9.22 -34.86
CA ALA A 194 -13.81 7.92 -35.22
C ALA A 194 -13.11 6.79 -34.42
N PRO A 195 -13.81 5.69 -34.06
CA PRO A 195 -13.24 4.64 -33.23
C PRO A 195 -11.92 4.15 -33.85
N ARG A 196 -10.81 4.53 -33.20
CA ARG A 196 -9.49 4.05 -33.58
C ARG A 196 -9.46 2.55 -33.33
N ARG A 197 -8.80 1.83 -34.24
CA ARG A 197 -8.46 0.42 -34.02
C ARG A 197 -7.60 0.37 -32.76
N VAL A 198 -8.08 -0.32 -31.73
CA VAL A 198 -7.38 -0.52 -30.45
C VAL A 198 -6.02 -1.12 -30.75
N VAL A 199 -4.95 -0.38 -30.48
CA VAL A 199 -3.58 -0.90 -30.54
C VAL A 199 -3.18 -1.22 -29.12
N GLY A 200 -3.06 -2.51 -28.81
CA GLY A 200 -2.68 -2.98 -27.48
C GLY A 200 -1.39 -2.31 -26.99
N ASN A 201 -1.35 -1.93 -25.70
CA ASN A 201 -0.21 -1.21 -25.16
C ASN A 201 1.01 -2.16 -25.04
N PRO A 202 2.19 -1.82 -25.61
CA PRO A 202 3.38 -2.68 -25.56
C PRO A 202 3.92 -2.92 -24.15
N VAL A 203 3.46 -2.17 -23.13
CA VAL A 203 3.72 -2.43 -21.72
C VAL A 203 3.02 -3.70 -21.24
N LEU A 204 1.81 -3.96 -21.74
CA LEU A 204 0.96 -5.08 -21.34
C LEU A 204 1.18 -6.33 -22.21
N ALA A 205 2.07 -6.25 -23.21
CA ALA A 205 2.42 -7.35 -24.08
C ALA A 205 2.88 -8.58 -23.27
N GLY A 206 2.25 -9.74 -23.53
CA GLY A 206 2.51 -10.99 -22.80
C GLY A 206 1.73 -11.15 -21.49
N THR A 207 0.85 -10.20 -21.16
CA THR A 207 -0.09 -10.32 -20.03
C THR A 207 -1.51 -10.62 -20.55
N PRO A 208 -2.46 -11.03 -19.68
CA PRO A 208 -3.88 -11.11 -20.05
C PRO A 208 -4.48 -9.79 -20.55
N LEU A 209 -3.76 -8.66 -20.38
CA LEU A 209 -4.16 -7.32 -20.79
C LEU A 209 -3.43 -6.84 -22.04
N ALA A 210 -2.76 -7.73 -22.81
CA ALA A 210 -1.95 -7.35 -23.97
C ALA A 210 -2.72 -6.54 -25.04
N ASP A 211 -4.02 -6.78 -25.16
CA ASP A 211 -4.90 -6.11 -26.13
C ASP A 211 -5.59 -4.86 -25.56
N VAL A 212 -5.26 -4.46 -24.32
CA VAL A 212 -5.78 -3.24 -23.70
C VAL A 212 -4.98 -2.04 -24.20
N GLU A 213 -5.68 -1.09 -24.83
CA GLU A 213 -5.12 0.24 -25.11
C GLU A 213 -5.13 1.08 -23.83
N VAL A 214 -3.98 1.65 -23.49
CA VAL A 214 -3.91 2.70 -22.48
C VAL A 214 -3.51 3.98 -23.18
N SER A 215 -4.42 4.95 -23.20
CA SER A 215 -4.27 6.25 -23.86
C SER A 215 -4.06 7.39 -22.84
N GLY A 216 -3.55 8.52 -23.30
CA GLY A 216 -3.37 9.73 -22.47
C GLY A 216 -2.14 9.68 -21.57
N LEU A 217 -2.16 10.46 -20.49
CA LEU A 217 -1.03 10.67 -19.57
C LEU A 217 -0.64 9.42 -18.75
N LEU A 218 -1.52 8.42 -18.67
CA LEU A 218 -1.19 7.13 -18.05
C LEU A 218 -0.25 6.27 -18.89
N SER A 219 -0.20 6.46 -20.22
CA SER A 219 0.71 5.65 -21.07
C SER A 219 2.19 5.94 -20.75
N PRO A 220 2.66 7.20 -20.70
CA PRO A 220 3.99 7.52 -20.20
C PRO A 220 4.24 7.03 -18.77
N ALA A 221 3.25 7.12 -17.87
CA ALA A 221 3.38 6.64 -16.49
C ALA A 221 3.52 5.12 -16.40
N LEU A 222 2.77 4.35 -17.19
CA LEU A 222 2.90 2.89 -17.28
C LEU A 222 4.23 2.46 -17.91
N VAL A 223 4.70 3.16 -18.93
CA VAL A 223 6.04 2.93 -19.51
C VAL A 223 7.12 3.25 -18.47
N ALA A 224 7.00 4.36 -17.76
CA ALA A 224 7.91 4.75 -16.69
C ALA A 224 7.91 3.73 -15.54
N ALA A 225 6.73 3.28 -15.09
CA ALA A 225 6.57 2.26 -14.07
C ALA A 225 7.16 0.91 -14.51
N ARG A 226 6.90 0.48 -15.75
CA ARG A 226 7.51 -0.74 -16.31
C ARG A 226 9.03 -0.64 -16.36
N ASN A 227 9.55 0.47 -16.86
CA ASN A 227 11.00 0.69 -16.95
C ASN A 227 11.63 0.79 -15.57
N TYR A 228 10.97 1.43 -14.62
CA TYR A 228 11.36 1.47 -13.22
C TYR A 228 11.40 0.04 -12.65
N ILE A 229 10.30 -0.73 -12.74
CA ILE A 229 10.23 -2.11 -12.26
C ILE A 229 11.31 -2.98 -12.90
N ARG A 230 11.52 -2.89 -14.21
CA ARG A 230 12.56 -3.66 -14.92
C ARG A 230 13.97 -3.27 -14.49
N THR A 231 14.24 -1.98 -14.37
CA THR A 231 15.56 -1.49 -13.95
C THR A 231 15.82 -1.89 -12.51
N TYR A 232 14.84 -1.68 -11.64
CA TYR A 232 14.87 -2.05 -10.24
C TYR A 232 15.02 -3.56 -10.05
N ALA A 233 14.26 -4.38 -10.77
CA ALA A 233 14.40 -5.83 -10.75
C ALA A 233 15.79 -6.27 -11.25
N GLY A 234 16.28 -5.70 -12.35
CA GLY A 234 17.61 -6.01 -12.87
C GLY A 234 18.75 -5.60 -11.94
N GLN A 235 18.64 -4.44 -11.27
CA GLN A 235 19.59 -3.98 -10.25
C GLN A 235 19.54 -4.87 -9.00
N THR A 236 18.33 -5.27 -8.59
CA THR A 236 18.11 -6.17 -7.46
C THR A 236 18.71 -7.55 -7.75
N ASP A 237 18.48 -8.11 -8.94
CA ASP A 237 19.07 -9.39 -9.36
C ASP A 237 20.60 -9.31 -9.38
N ALA A 238 21.17 -8.27 -9.98
CA ALA A 238 22.62 -8.08 -10.01
C ALA A 238 23.23 -7.94 -8.61
N TYR A 239 22.54 -7.26 -7.69
CA TYR A 239 22.94 -7.13 -6.29
C TYR A 239 23.01 -8.50 -5.60
N TYR A 240 21.95 -9.31 -5.68
CA TYR A 240 21.91 -10.60 -5.00
C TYR A 240 22.76 -11.67 -5.67
N ASP A 241 22.93 -11.62 -7.00
CA ASP A 241 23.86 -12.50 -7.69
C ASP A 241 25.31 -12.21 -7.25
N THR A 242 25.69 -10.92 -7.16
CA THR A 242 27.01 -10.54 -6.63
C THR A 242 27.18 -10.97 -5.17
N LEU A 243 26.16 -10.77 -4.33
CA LEU A 243 26.20 -11.16 -2.92
C LEU A 243 26.35 -12.67 -2.76
N ARG A 244 25.58 -13.46 -3.52
CA ARG A 244 25.65 -14.92 -3.56
C ARG A 244 27.04 -15.38 -4.02
N ASP A 245 27.57 -14.81 -5.09
CA ASP A 245 28.86 -15.24 -5.64
C ASP A 245 30.01 -14.92 -4.66
N ARG A 246 29.95 -13.77 -3.98
CA ARG A 246 30.88 -13.43 -2.88
C ARG A 246 30.76 -14.40 -1.72
N LEU A 247 29.55 -14.77 -1.34
CA LEU A 247 29.31 -15.76 -0.29
C LEU A 247 29.96 -17.10 -0.64
N LEU A 248 29.67 -17.63 -1.83
CA LEU A 248 30.21 -18.91 -2.26
C LEU A 248 31.75 -18.89 -2.34
N ALA A 249 32.33 -17.81 -2.89
CA ALA A 249 33.79 -17.64 -2.91
C ALA A 249 34.39 -17.57 -1.49
N ARG A 250 33.71 -16.93 -0.55
CA ARG A 250 34.12 -16.87 0.87
C ARG A 250 34.06 -18.26 1.53
N LEU A 251 33.06 -19.07 1.21
CA LEU A 251 32.93 -20.45 1.70
C LEU A 251 33.96 -21.40 1.08
N ASP A 252 34.37 -21.16 -0.17
CA ASP A 252 35.39 -21.98 -0.85
C ASP A 252 36.81 -21.73 -0.34
N THR A 253 37.08 -20.51 0.12
CA THR A 253 38.41 -20.07 0.58
C THR A 253 38.55 -20.02 2.10
N GLY A 254 37.43 -19.97 2.81
CA GLY A 254 37.38 -19.88 4.27
C GLY A 254 37.06 -21.21 4.95
N THR A 255 37.54 -21.36 6.17
CA THR A 255 37.05 -22.41 7.06
C THR A 255 35.77 -21.92 7.74
N VAL A 256 34.63 -22.50 7.35
CA VAL A 256 33.39 -22.39 8.13
C VAL A 256 33.23 -23.65 8.96
N THR A 257 33.30 -23.50 10.26
CA THR A 257 33.02 -24.56 11.23
C THR A 257 31.53 -24.51 11.52
N LEU A 258 30.81 -25.55 11.10
CA LEU A 258 29.44 -25.74 11.54
C LEU A 258 29.44 -26.23 12.99
N PRO A 259 28.35 -26.04 13.75
CA PRO A 259 28.27 -26.57 15.10
C PRO A 259 28.42 -28.09 15.07
N VAL A 260 29.51 -28.58 15.66
CA VAL A 260 29.82 -30.01 15.76
C VAL A 260 29.77 -30.44 17.22
N GLY A 261 29.18 -31.59 17.47
CA GLY A 261 29.09 -32.14 18.82
C GLY A 261 30.42 -32.66 19.33
N THR A 262 30.51 -32.81 20.65
CA THR A 262 31.58 -33.57 21.30
C THR A 262 31.40 -35.07 21.08
N ALA A 263 32.43 -35.86 21.42
CA ALA A 263 32.38 -37.32 21.24
C ALA A 263 31.16 -37.94 21.95
N GLY A 264 30.25 -38.51 21.14
CA GLY A 264 29.01 -39.15 21.62
C GLY A 264 27.73 -38.34 21.43
N GLN A 265 27.80 -37.09 20.95
CA GLN A 265 26.63 -36.32 20.52
C GLN A 265 26.29 -36.60 19.05
N ASP A 266 25.00 -36.77 18.76
CA ASP A 266 24.49 -36.98 17.39
C ASP A 266 23.86 -35.67 16.91
N VAL A 267 24.66 -34.85 16.22
CA VAL A 267 24.27 -33.48 15.88
C VAL A 267 23.59 -33.43 14.52
N ALA A 268 22.39 -32.86 14.48
CA ALA A 268 21.72 -32.43 13.26
C ALA A 268 21.85 -30.92 13.09
N SER A 269 21.99 -30.48 11.85
CA SER A 269 22.01 -29.06 11.50
C SER A 269 20.85 -28.69 10.60
N PHE A 270 20.29 -27.50 10.81
CA PHE A 270 19.27 -26.90 9.95
C PHE A 270 19.54 -25.41 9.78
N GLY A 271 19.07 -24.85 8.67
CA GLY A 271 19.06 -23.42 8.44
C GLY A 271 17.93 -22.76 9.23
N PHE A 272 18.16 -21.58 9.78
CA PHE A 272 17.15 -20.80 10.47
C PHE A 272 17.13 -19.36 9.95
N VAL A 273 15.92 -18.84 9.75
CA VAL A 273 15.64 -17.46 9.34
C VAL A 273 14.40 -16.94 10.05
N ALA A 274 14.27 -15.61 10.12
CA ALA A 274 13.08 -14.92 10.59
C ALA A 274 12.87 -13.65 9.75
N ASP A 275 11.66 -13.12 9.67
CA ASP A 275 11.38 -11.78 9.15
C ASP A 275 11.97 -11.56 7.74
N ARG A 276 11.60 -12.46 6.83
CA ARG A 276 12.04 -12.40 5.43
C ARG A 276 11.41 -11.24 4.68
N HIS A 277 10.22 -10.82 5.08
CA HIS A 277 9.44 -9.71 4.54
C HIS A 277 9.42 -9.69 3.00
N CYS A 278 9.20 -10.83 2.36
CA CYS A 278 9.21 -10.97 0.90
C CYS A 278 10.52 -10.54 0.19
N ASN A 279 11.68 -10.63 0.85
CA ASN A 279 12.96 -10.41 0.16
C ASN A 279 13.36 -11.65 -0.67
N ILE A 280 12.75 -11.77 -1.85
CA ILE A 280 12.99 -12.88 -2.81
C ILE A 280 14.44 -12.96 -3.32
N GLY A 281 15.20 -11.88 -3.14
CA GLY A 281 16.63 -11.82 -3.42
C GLY A 281 17.41 -12.66 -2.42
N MET A 282 17.18 -12.44 -1.12
CA MET A 282 17.81 -13.21 -0.04
C MET A 282 17.45 -14.69 -0.06
N ASP A 283 16.30 -15.10 -0.60
CA ASP A 283 15.98 -16.53 -0.81
C ASP A 283 17.11 -17.26 -1.56
N ARG A 284 17.66 -16.62 -2.61
CA ARG A 284 18.70 -17.24 -3.46
C ARG A 284 20.05 -17.32 -2.76
N VAL A 285 20.33 -16.37 -1.87
CA VAL A 285 21.54 -16.35 -1.04
C VAL A 285 21.42 -17.43 0.04
N THR A 286 20.28 -17.48 0.73
CA THR A 286 19.96 -18.45 1.79
C THR A 286 20.01 -19.88 1.27
N VAL A 287 19.31 -20.18 0.18
CA VAL A 287 19.30 -21.54 -0.39
C VAL A 287 20.69 -21.93 -0.91
N ALA A 288 21.44 -21.01 -1.53
CA ALA A 288 22.80 -21.29 -1.97
C ALA A 288 23.75 -21.58 -0.79
N LEU A 289 23.62 -20.84 0.31
CA LEU A 289 24.36 -21.05 1.55
C LEU A 289 24.12 -22.47 2.09
N LEU A 290 22.86 -22.81 2.35
CA LEU A 290 22.49 -24.09 2.95
C LEU A 290 22.90 -25.26 2.06
N ARG A 291 22.68 -25.15 0.76
CA ARG A 291 23.13 -26.15 -0.21
C ARG A 291 24.65 -26.33 -0.19
N ARG A 292 25.42 -25.23 -0.12
CA ARG A 292 26.88 -25.28 -0.11
C ARG A 292 27.43 -25.90 1.18
N LEU A 293 26.68 -25.78 2.28
CA LEU A 293 26.99 -26.35 3.59
C LEU A 293 26.41 -27.77 3.80
N GLY A 294 25.63 -28.30 2.85
CA GLY A 294 25.01 -29.62 2.97
C GLY A 294 23.86 -29.67 3.99
N VAL A 295 23.18 -28.54 4.21
CA VAL A 295 22.05 -28.43 5.13
C VAL A 295 20.74 -28.59 4.34
N HIS A 296 19.89 -29.54 4.77
CA HIS A 296 18.71 -30.01 4.03
C HIS A 296 17.36 -29.61 4.64
N THR A 297 17.36 -28.85 5.73
CA THR A 297 16.15 -28.27 6.33
C THR A 297 16.35 -26.77 6.51
N LEU A 298 15.35 -25.96 6.14
CA LEU A 298 15.24 -24.54 6.45
C LEU A 298 14.02 -24.31 7.34
N VAL A 299 14.22 -23.66 8.48
CA VAL A 299 13.17 -23.31 9.44
C VAL A 299 12.97 -21.79 9.41
N SER A 300 11.74 -21.32 9.23
CA SER A 300 11.36 -19.90 9.33
C SER A 300 10.54 -19.64 10.59
N ALA A 301 10.88 -18.58 11.32
CA ALA A 301 10.07 -18.01 12.39
C ALA A 301 8.98 -17.04 11.89
N GLY A 302 8.73 -16.96 10.58
CA GLY A 302 7.61 -16.21 9.98
C GLY A 302 7.95 -14.79 9.56
N ASP A 303 6.90 -14.04 9.24
CA ASP A 303 6.96 -12.80 8.46
C ASP A 303 7.60 -13.05 7.08
N ASP A 304 7.07 -14.06 6.40
CA ASP A 304 7.52 -14.51 5.08
C ASP A 304 6.91 -13.68 3.95
N ALA A 305 5.75 -13.07 4.19
CA ALA A 305 5.10 -12.10 3.33
C ALA A 305 5.48 -10.67 3.72
N PHE A 306 5.15 -9.69 2.88
CA PHE A 306 5.36 -8.27 3.21
C PHE A 306 4.33 -7.79 4.23
N SER A 307 3.08 -8.26 4.06
CA SER A 307 1.96 -7.88 4.93
C SER A 307 0.83 -8.90 4.95
N GLY A 308 0.88 -9.91 4.08
CA GLY A 308 -0.13 -10.94 3.98
C GLY A 308 -1.48 -10.44 3.45
N SER A 309 -1.54 -9.17 3.01
CA SER A 309 -2.78 -8.49 2.62
C SER A 309 -3.15 -8.75 1.16
N PHE A 310 -2.15 -8.97 0.29
CA PHE A 310 -2.36 -8.97 -1.14
C PHE A 310 -2.18 -10.36 -1.78
N ALA A 311 -2.98 -10.64 -2.81
CA ALA A 311 -2.93 -11.89 -3.55
C ALA A 311 -1.59 -12.15 -4.27
N PHE A 312 -0.91 -11.08 -4.66
CA PHE A 312 0.37 -11.18 -5.37
C PHE A 312 1.51 -11.64 -4.45
N GLU A 313 1.38 -11.49 -3.13
CA GLU A 313 2.42 -11.90 -2.16
C GLU A 313 2.66 -13.42 -2.17
N SER A 314 1.78 -14.22 -2.79
CA SER A 314 2.06 -15.63 -3.09
C SER A 314 3.35 -15.85 -3.90
N VAL A 315 3.85 -14.82 -4.62
CA VAL A 315 5.16 -14.89 -5.29
C VAL A 315 6.31 -15.00 -4.30
N CYS A 316 6.19 -14.40 -3.12
CA CYS A 316 7.21 -14.37 -2.08
C CYS A 316 7.51 -15.78 -1.60
N THR A 317 6.47 -16.53 -1.22
CA THR A 317 6.58 -17.91 -0.73
C THR A 317 6.94 -18.85 -1.88
N ARG A 318 6.33 -18.65 -3.07
CA ARG A 318 6.57 -19.49 -4.25
C ARG A 318 8.03 -19.47 -4.70
N ASN A 319 8.68 -18.31 -4.63
CA ASN A 319 10.07 -18.17 -4.98
C ASN A 319 10.96 -19.04 -4.07
N LEU A 320 10.82 -18.89 -2.74
CA LEU A 320 11.54 -19.70 -1.76
C LEU A 320 11.31 -21.20 -1.98
N ALA A 321 10.04 -21.64 -2.04
CA ALA A 321 9.70 -23.04 -2.21
C ALA A 321 10.31 -23.65 -3.49
N GLN A 322 10.31 -22.90 -4.59
CA GLN A 322 10.94 -23.36 -5.84
C GLN A 322 12.45 -23.51 -5.72
N GLN A 323 13.11 -22.61 -5.00
CA GLN A 323 14.55 -22.67 -4.80
C GLN A 323 14.93 -23.80 -3.85
N SER A 324 14.27 -23.91 -2.70
CA SER A 324 14.48 -25.00 -1.73
C SER A 324 14.30 -26.37 -2.39
N ARG A 325 13.22 -26.58 -3.16
CA ARG A 325 13.00 -27.84 -3.90
C ARG A 325 14.13 -28.18 -4.88
N ARG A 326 14.69 -27.18 -5.59
CA ARG A 326 15.81 -27.41 -6.53
C ARG A 326 17.12 -27.74 -5.80
N ALA A 327 17.22 -27.38 -4.53
CA ALA A 327 18.37 -27.61 -3.68
C ALA A 327 18.21 -28.82 -2.74
N ASP A 328 17.09 -29.55 -2.83
CA ASP A 328 16.74 -30.63 -1.90
C ASP A 328 16.74 -30.18 -0.43
N ILE A 329 16.09 -29.03 -0.20
CA ILE A 329 15.87 -28.44 1.13
C ILE A 329 14.39 -28.53 1.48
N THR A 330 14.10 -29.05 2.66
CA THR A 330 12.75 -29.09 3.25
C THR A 330 12.49 -27.82 4.04
N ASP A 331 11.44 -27.11 3.67
CA ASP A 331 10.98 -25.89 4.33
C ASP A 331 10.03 -26.21 5.49
N VAL A 332 10.32 -25.71 6.70
CA VAL A 332 9.45 -25.75 7.89
C VAL A 332 9.14 -24.32 8.30
N MET A 333 7.86 -23.97 8.37
CA MET A 333 7.43 -22.57 8.46
C MET A 333 6.45 -22.36 9.61
N VAL A 334 6.59 -21.26 10.34
CA VAL A 334 5.52 -20.72 11.19
C VAL A 334 5.12 -19.35 10.64
N GLY A 335 3.83 -19.01 10.64
CA GLY A 335 3.39 -17.68 10.19
C GLY A 335 3.68 -16.61 11.24
N GLY A 336 4.20 -15.45 10.82
CA GLY A 336 4.36 -14.26 11.66
C GLY A 336 3.13 -13.34 11.65
N ASN A 337 3.21 -12.18 12.32
CA ASN A 337 2.07 -11.25 12.38
C ASN A 337 1.84 -10.48 11.07
N HIS A 338 2.79 -10.49 10.14
CA HIS A 338 2.59 -10.04 8.77
C HIS A 338 2.04 -11.15 7.87
N ASP A 339 2.04 -12.40 8.32
CA ASP A 339 1.47 -13.49 7.53
C ASP A 339 -0.03 -13.63 7.78
N SER A 340 -0.77 -13.87 6.70
CA SER A 340 -2.20 -14.12 6.81
C SER A 340 -2.49 -15.62 6.76
N PRO A 341 -3.72 -16.05 7.14
CA PRO A 341 -4.16 -17.40 6.86
C PRO A 341 -4.06 -17.77 5.38
N ARG A 342 -4.03 -16.78 4.48
CA ARG A 342 -3.74 -17.00 3.07
C ARG A 342 -2.27 -17.31 2.84
N THR A 343 -1.33 -16.55 3.41
CA THR A 343 0.10 -16.83 3.30
C THR A 343 0.42 -18.26 3.74
N VAL A 344 -0.04 -18.67 4.92
CA VAL A 344 0.17 -20.03 5.44
C VAL A 344 -0.46 -21.10 4.54
N ARG A 345 -1.62 -20.83 3.93
CA ARG A 345 -2.19 -21.73 2.91
C ARG A 345 -1.33 -21.80 1.66
N ASP A 346 -0.85 -20.66 1.15
CA ASP A 346 -0.01 -20.59 -0.05
C ASP A 346 1.32 -21.34 0.16
N GLU A 347 1.92 -21.28 1.36
CA GLU A 347 3.10 -22.07 1.75
C GLU A 347 2.82 -23.57 1.72
N ARG A 348 1.71 -24.00 2.33
CA ARG A 348 1.29 -25.40 2.34
C ARG A 348 1.02 -25.92 0.93
N ASP A 349 0.33 -25.14 0.10
CA ASP A 349 0.00 -25.49 -1.29
C ASP A 349 1.27 -25.62 -2.16
N GLN A 350 2.37 -25.02 -1.73
CA GLN A 350 3.68 -25.14 -2.36
C GLN A 350 4.52 -26.29 -1.78
N GLY A 351 4.00 -27.06 -0.83
CA GLY A 351 4.66 -28.21 -0.23
C GLY A 351 5.60 -27.88 0.93
N MET A 352 5.55 -26.66 1.47
CA MET A 352 6.24 -26.33 2.72
C MET A 352 5.50 -26.98 3.91
N LYS A 353 6.22 -27.36 4.96
CA LYS A 353 5.64 -27.93 6.18
C LYS A 353 5.30 -26.82 7.17
N THR A 354 4.02 -26.46 7.27
CA THR A 354 3.56 -25.39 8.17
C THR A 354 3.30 -25.91 9.59
N LEU A 355 3.82 -25.21 10.60
CA LEU A 355 3.61 -25.49 12.02
C LEU A 355 2.30 -24.84 12.47
N GLU A 356 1.27 -25.66 12.70
CA GLU A 356 -0.09 -25.19 13.04
C GLU A 356 -0.66 -25.90 14.28
N LYS A 357 0.10 -25.87 15.38
CA LYS A 357 -0.19 -26.61 16.64
C LYS A 357 -0.04 -28.12 16.51
N ASP A 358 0.81 -28.55 15.57
CA ASP A 358 1.20 -29.94 15.37
C ASP A 358 2.72 -30.07 15.37
N VAL A 359 3.21 -31.30 15.50
CA VAL A 359 4.63 -31.63 15.43
C VAL A 359 5.01 -31.97 13.99
N VAL A 360 6.03 -31.30 13.48
CA VAL A 360 6.65 -31.61 12.19
C VAL A 360 7.98 -32.29 12.41
N GLU A 361 8.22 -33.41 11.74
CA GLU A 361 9.49 -34.12 11.76
C GLU A 361 10.22 -33.97 10.42
N THR A 362 11.52 -33.65 10.50
CA THR A 362 12.44 -33.58 9.36
C THR A 362 13.87 -33.74 9.83
N ASP A 363 14.71 -34.42 9.05
CA ASP A 363 16.11 -34.70 9.40
C ASP A 363 16.31 -35.26 10.82
N GLY A 364 15.36 -36.06 11.32
CA GLY A 364 15.37 -36.65 12.67
C GLY A 364 15.26 -35.63 13.81
N LEU A 365 14.88 -34.39 13.50
CA LEU A 365 14.49 -33.34 14.43
C LEU A 365 12.97 -33.17 14.41
N ARG A 366 12.41 -32.71 15.52
CA ARG A 366 10.97 -32.44 15.66
C ARG A 366 10.74 -31.00 16.06
N PHE A 367 9.87 -30.34 15.33
CA PHE A 367 9.54 -28.94 15.49
C PHE A 367 8.08 -28.81 15.92
N VAL A 368 7.79 -27.86 16.79
CA VAL A 368 6.43 -27.52 17.21
C VAL A 368 6.27 -26.01 17.17
N GLY A 369 5.12 -25.53 16.73
CA GLY A 369 4.86 -24.11 16.61
C GLY A 369 3.41 -23.84 16.22
N SER A 370 3.05 -22.57 16.17
CA SER A 370 1.77 -22.14 15.61
C SER A 370 1.86 -20.70 15.13
N PRO A 371 1.10 -20.29 14.09
CA PRO A 371 1.18 -18.93 13.57
C PRO A 371 0.88 -17.88 14.63
N ASP A 372 1.52 -16.72 14.53
CA ASP A 372 1.25 -15.56 15.39
C ASP A 372 -0.25 -15.20 15.31
N PRO A 373 -0.94 -15.10 16.45
CA PRO A 373 -2.36 -14.76 16.46
C PRO A 373 -2.62 -13.28 16.22
N ARG A 374 -1.58 -12.44 16.26
CA ARG A 374 -1.64 -11.02 15.93
C ARG A 374 -1.58 -10.85 14.41
N THR A 375 -2.09 -9.72 13.94
CA THR A 375 -1.97 -9.33 12.53
C THR A 375 -1.59 -7.86 12.43
N SER A 376 -0.61 -7.50 11.62
CA SER A 376 -0.20 -6.13 11.31
C SER A 376 -0.19 -5.91 9.80
N ARG A 377 -1.39 -5.77 9.23
CA ARG A 377 -1.57 -5.73 7.78
C ARG A 377 -1.79 -4.32 7.27
N TYR A 378 -1.30 -4.04 6.07
CA TYR A 378 -1.55 -2.75 5.41
C TYR A 378 -3.06 -2.58 5.20
N GLY A 379 -3.59 -1.42 5.62
CA GLY A 379 -5.01 -1.09 5.52
C GLY A 379 -5.91 -1.71 6.60
N GLU A 380 -5.48 -2.76 7.32
CA GLU A 380 -6.29 -3.39 8.37
C GLU A 380 -5.85 -3.02 9.80
N GLY A 381 -4.64 -2.44 9.94
CA GLY A 381 -4.05 -2.08 11.22
C GLY A 381 -3.62 -3.30 12.04
N ILE A 382 -3.27 -3.05 13.32
CA ILE A 382 -2.84 -4.10 14.25
C ILE A 382 -4.06 -4.74 14.91
N ARG A 383 -4.15 -6.07 14.88
CA ARG A 383 -5.16 -6.85 15.62
C ARG A 383 -4.49 -7.91 16.49
N PRO A 384 -5.01 -8.19 17.71
CA PRO A 384 -6.00 -7.39 18.42
C PRO A 384 -5.57 -5.93 18.63
N ALA A 385 -6.54 -5.01 18.59
CA ALA A 385 -6.25 -3.57 18.61
C ALA A 385 -5.68 -3.11 19.98
N THR A 386 -6.11 -3.75 21.07
CA THR A 386 -5.68 -3.42 22.43
C THR A 386 -4.45 -4.22 22.84
N ALA A 387 -3.56 -3.60 23.62
CA ALA A 387 -2.39 -4.27 24.17
C ALA A 387 -2.76 -5.52 24.99
N ALA A 388 -3.75 -5.40 25.89
CA ALA A 388 -4.24 -6.52 26.68
C ALA A 388 -4.84 -7.65 25.81
N GLY A 389 -5.45 -7.32 24.67
CA GLY A 389 -5.91 -8.30 23.70
C GLY A 389 -4.74 -9.05 23.04
N ARG A 390 -3.68 -8.33 22.66
CA ARG A 390 -2.46 -8.92 22.09
C ARG A 390 -1.77 -9.86 23.08
N THR A 391 -1.54 -9.41 24.31
CA THR A 391 -0.95 -10.24 25.37
C THR A 391 -1.74 -11.52 25.58
N ARG A 392 -3.07 -11.43 25.75
CA ARG A 392 -3.92 -12.62 25.91
C ARG A 392 -3.82 -13.58 24.72
N ALA A 393 -3.70 -13.07 23.51
CA ALA A 393 -3.59 -13.90 22.31
C ALA A 393 -2.26 -14.68 22.30
N LEU A 394 -1.14 -14.02 22.63
CA LEU A 394 0.18 -14.64 22.75
C LEU A 394 0.20 -15.68 23.89
N ASP A 395 -0.37 -15.36 25.07
CA ASP A 395 -0.49 -16.32 26.18
C ASP A 395 -1.25 -17.60 25.75
N GLN A 396 -2.35 -17.43 24.99
CA GLN A 396 -3.15 -18.55 24.49
C GLN A 396 -2.39 -19.39 23.45
N GLN A 397 -1.58 -18.74 22.61
CA GLN A 397 -0.71 -19.41 21.65
C GLN A 397 0.34 -20.25 22.38
N ALA A 398 1.08 -19.65 23.33
CA ALA A 398 2.10 -20.33 24.12
C ALA A 398 1.54 -21.55 24.86
N GLN A 399 0.41 -21.38 25.55
CA GLN A 399 -0.27 -22.49 26.22
C GLN A 399 -0.71 -23.60 25.24
N GLY A 400 -1.11 -23.23 24.02
CA GLY A 400 -1.47 -24.17 22.97
C GLY A 400 -0.29 -25.04 22.56
N ILE A 401 0.84 -24.41 22.26
CA ILE A 401 2.08 -25.09 21.87
C ILE A 401 2.60 -25.95 23.03
N ALA A 402 2.63 -25.42 24.25
CA ALA A 402 3.08 -26.15 25.44
C ALA A 402 2.26 -27.43 25.69
N ARG A 403 0.93 -27.41 25.51
CA ARG A 403 0.08 -28.61 25.63
C ARG A 403 0.46 -29.71 24.63
N VAL A 404 0.78 -29.34 23.39
CA VAL A 404 1.26 -30.28 22.37
C VAL A 404 2.61 -30.85 22.79
N ALA A 405 3.51 -29.99 23.27
CA ALA A 405 4.83 -30.41 23.72
C ALA A 405 4.79 -31.37 24.91
N CYS A 406 3.95 -31.10 25.91
CA CYS A 406 3.79 -31.97 27.08
C CYS A 406 3.26 -33.37 26.73
N SER A 407 2.59 -33.52 25.58
CA SER A 407 2.09 -34.81 25.09
C SER A 407 3.14 -35.57 24.27
N ALA A 408 4.28 -34.96 23.96
CA ALA A 408 5.32 -35.57 23.17
C ALA A 408 6.15 -36.58 23.96
N THR A 409 6.51 -37.69 23.31
CA THR A 409 7.40 -38.69 23.90
C THR A 409 8.86 -38.26 23.79
N ALA A 410 9.19 -37.58 22.69
CA ALA A 410 10.48 -37.06 22.27
C ALA A 410 10.85 -35.63 22.73
N PRO A 411 12.11 -35.15 22.68
CA PRO A 411 12.40 -33.71 22.65
C PRO A 411 11.89 -33.02 21.36
N LEU A 412 11.61 -31.73 21.50
CA LEU A 412 11.07 -30.83 20.48
C LEU A 412 11.85 -29.50 20.48
N ILE A 413 11.90 -28.88 19.30
CA ILE A 413 12.33 -27.50 19.10
C ILE A 413 11.07 -26.67 18.90
N ALA A 414 10.87 -25.64 19.74
CA ALA A 414 9.79 -24.69 19.56
C ALA A 414 10.19 -23.63 18.52
N VAL A 415 9.27 -23.32 17.61
CA VAL A 415 9.41 -22.21 16.66
C VAL A 415 8.20 -21.31 16.83
N ALA A 416 8.44 -20.07 17.21
CA ALA A 416 7.42 -19.05 17.33
C ALA A 416 7.87 -17.78 16.62
N HIS A 417 6.95 -16.88 16.32
CA HIS A 417 7.33 -15.58 15.77
C HIS A 417 7.76 -14.62 16.88
N ASP A 418 7.00 -14.58 17.98
CA ASP A 418 7.27 -13.67 19.10
C ASP A 418 8.12 -14.34 20.19
N PRO A 419 9.23 -13.72 20.65
CA PRO A 419 10.10 -14.29 21.66
C PRO A 419 9.42 -14.52 23.02
N THR A 420 8.40 -13.75 23.37
CA THR A 420 7.66 -14.00 24.63
C THR A 420 6.93 -15.34 24.61
N VAL A 421 6.51 -15.79 23.42
CA VAL A 421 5.87 -17.10 23.22
C VAL A 421 6.92 -18.21 23.30
N GLY A 422 8.07 -18.06 22.63
CA GLY A 422 9.18 -19.00 22.71
C GLY A 422 9.65 -19.25 24.14
N GLU A 423 9.87 -18.18 24.90
CA GLU A 423 10.27 -18.25 26.30
C GLU A 423 9.23 -19.00 27.14
N GLN A 424 7.95 -18.64 26.99
CA GLN A 424 6.89 -19.29 27.76
C GLN A 424 6.74 -20.78 27.39
N VAL A 425 6.87 -21.13 26.11
CA VAL A 425 6.81 -22.53 25.65
C VAL A 425 7.98 -23.35 26.20
N LEU A 426 9.19 -22.77 26.28
CA LEU A 426 10.33 -23.41 26.96
C LEU A 426 9.99 -23.73 28.42
N ARG A 427 9.48 -22.74 29.15
CA ARG A 427 9.14 -22.90 30.58
C ARG A 427 8.01 -23.89 30.81
N ASP A 428 6.96 -23.83 30.00
CA ASP A 428 5.70 -24.57 30.22
C ASP A 428 5.66 -25.91 29.47
N GLY A 429 6.62 -26.17 28.57
CA GLY A 429 6.66 -27.35 27.70
C GLY A 429 7.01 -28.69 28.37
N CYS A 430 6.82 -28.81 29.69
CA CYS A 430 7.05 -30.02 30.49
C CYS A 430 8.45 -30.66 30.31
N GLY A 431 9.48 -29.86 30.07
CA GLY A 431 10.85 -30.33 29.81
C GLY A 431 11.03 -31.08 28.48
N LYS A 432 10.04 -31.02 27.58
CA LYS A 432 10.12 -31.57 26.22
C LYS A 432 10.65 -30.57 25.21
N VAL A 433 10.55 -29.28 25.50
CA VAL A 433 11.13 -28.21 24.70
C VAL A 433 12.44 -27.77 25.34
N THR A 434 13.52 -27.88 24.59
CA THR A 434 14.89 -27.56 25.05
C THR A 434 15.54 -26.42 24.25
N LEU A 435 14.92 -26.05 23.13
CA LEU A 435 15.30 -24.93 22.28
C LEU A 435 14.04 -24.21 21.79
N ALA A 436 14.00 -22.88 21.93
CA ALA A 436 13.05 -22.01 21.22
C ALA A 436 13.78 -21.11 20.21
N LEU A 437 13.20 -21.00 19.01
CA LEU A 437 13.66 -20.14 17.94
C LEU A 437 12.55 -19.15 17.58
N ASP A 438 12.90 -17.87 17.62
CA ASP A 438 11.96 -16.74 17.54
C ASP A 438 12.37 -15.67 16.51
N GLY A 439 11.47 -14.73 16.19
CA GLY A 439 11.70 -13.60 15.27
C GLY A 439 11.12 -12.28 15.80
N HIS A 440 10.35 -11.58 14.96
CA HIS A 440 9.50 -10.40 15.26
C HIS A 440 10.25 -9.09 15.52
N THR A 441 11.37 -9.11 16.22
CA THR A 441 12.08 -7.89 16.64
C THR A 441 13.00 -7.34 15.55
N HIS A 442 13.24 -8.14 14.50
CA HIS A 442 14.25 -7.96 13.46
C HIS A 442 15.68 -7.83 14.00
N GLN A 443 15.90 -8.13 15.27
CA GLN A 443 17.20 -8.07 15.94
C GLN A 443 17.59 -9.45 16.41
N GLN A 444 18.85 -9.79 16.18
CA GLN A 444 19.42 -10.98 16.75
C GLN A 444 19.55 -10.81 18.27
N ALA A 445 19.08 -11.80 19.03
CA ALA A 445 19.30 -11.89 20.47
C ALA A 445 19.53 -13.35 20.91
N GLY A 446 20.37 -13.52 21.93
CA GLY A 446 20.73 -14.82 22.48
C GLY A 446 21.89 -15.53 21.76
N PRO A 447 22.08 -16.85 22.00
CA PRO A 447 21.19 -17.70 22.77
C PRO A 447 21.21 -17.37 24.27
N GLU A 448 20.04 -17.30 24.89
CA GLU A 448 19.90 -17.10 26.34
C GLU A 448 19.49 -18.40 27.04
N SER A 449 20.00 -18.60 28.26
CA SER A 449 19.60 -19.74 29.09
C SER A 449 18.28 -19.43 29.81
N VAL A 450 17.29 -20.31 29.60
CA VAL A 450 15.94 -20.20 30.18
C VAL A 450 15.72 -21.37 31.15
N PRO A 451 15.49 -21.11 32.45
CA PRO A 451 15.16 -22.15 33.41
C PRO A 451 13.86 -22.87 33.06
N LEU A 452 13.88 -24.20 33.06
CA LEU A 452 12.74 -25.05 32.71
C LEU A 452 11.92 -25.45 33.94
N THR A 453 10.61 -25.61 33.74
CA THR A 453 9.73 -26.17 34.78
C THR A 453 10.03 -27.66 34.93
N GLY A 454 10.45 -28.09 36.12
CA GLY A 454 10.92 -29.46 36.38
C GLY A 454 12.45 -29.57 36.53
N GLY A 455 13.18 -28.47 36.37
CA GLY A 455 14.64 -28.40 36.51
C GLY A 455 15.38 -28.53 35.19
N GLY A 456 16.61 -28.01 35.15
CA GLY A 456 17.40 -27.88 33.93
C GLY A 456 17.22 -26.52 33.24
N GLU A 457 17.90 -26.36 32.12
CA GLU A 457 17.94 -25.13 31.33
C GLU A 457 17.69 -25.47 29.86
N GLY A 458 16.93 -24.62 29.18
CA GLY A 458 16.80 -24.62 27.73
C GLY A 458 17.43 -23.38 27.13
N SER A 459 17.55 -23.34 25.81
CA SER A 459 18.10 -22.19 25.09
C SER A 459 17.02 -21.47 24.31
N GLN A 460 17.03 -20.14 24.34
CA GLN A 460 16.19 -19.31 23.49
C GLN A 460 17.05 -18.49 22.55
N PHE A 461 16.70 -18.43 21.27
CA PHE A 461 17.39 -17.61 20.28
C PHE A 461 16.38 -16.85 19.41
N THR A 462 16.53 -15.52 19.34
CA THR A 462 15.74 -14.67 18.44
C THR A 462 16.59 -14.31 17.22
N GLY A 463 16.10 -14.65 16.03
CA GLY A 463 16.75 -14.32 14.77
C GLY A 463 16.56 -12.84 14.39
N GLY A 464 17.60 -12.25 13.81
CA GLY A 464 17.47 -11.00 13.09
C GLY A 464 16.74 -11.19 11.75
N SER A 465 16.39 -10.07 11.10
CA SER A 465 15.66 -10.15 9.83
C SER A 465 16.49 -10.75 8.70
N ALA A 466 15.98 -11.79 8.05
CA ALA A 466 16.57 -12.37 6.85
C ALA A 466 16.33 -11.50 5.60
N GLY A 467 15.34 -10.61 5.65
CA GLY A 467 15.03 -9.66 4.58
C GLY A 467 15.75 -8.32 4.67
N GLY A 468 16.47 -8.04 5.77
CA GLY A 468 17.06 -6.74 6.04
C GLY A 468 16.04 -5.68 6.46
N ALA A 469 14.99 -6.09 7.18
CA ALA A 469 14.03 -5.17 7.78
C ALA A 469 14.66 -4.42 8.97
N PRO A 470 14.34 -3.13 9.17
CA PRO A 470 14.87 -2.37 10.31
C PRO A 470 14.32 -2.90 11.64
N GLY A 471 15.20 -3.15 12.61
CA GLY A 471 14.80 -3.41 13.99
C GLY A 471 14.32 -2.17 14.73
N GLU A 472 13.78 -2.37 15.94
CA GLU A 472 13.21 -1.27 16.75
C GLU A 472 14.23 -0.15 17.08
N ALA A 473 15.53 -0.45 17.12
CA ALA A 473 16.56 0.56 17.39
C ALA A 473 16.98 1.38 16.14
N ALA A 474 16.48 1.06 14.94
CA ALA A 474 16.90 1.73 13.71
C ALA A 474 16.47 3.20 13.68
N VAL A 475 17.44 4.06 13.34
CA VAL A 475 17.33 5.54 13.37
C VAL A 475 16.53 6.09 12.17
N ASP A 476 16.46 5.34 11.07
CA ASP A 476 15.69 5.70 9.87
C ASP A 476 14.62 4.64 9.59
N ARG A 477 13.36 4.98 9.89
CA ARG A 477 12.17 4.15 9.63
C ARG A 477 11.27 4.75 8.56
N THR A 478 11.84 5.45 7.59
CA THR A 478 11.06 5.89 6.44
C THR A 478 10.44 4.69 5.72
N PHE A 479 9.32 4.89 5.03
CA PHE A 479 8.69 3.82 4.25
C PHE A 479 9.67 3.18 3.25
N ALA A 480 10.59 3.97 2.69
CA ALA A 480 11.61 3.47 1.78
C ALA A 480 12.67 2.59 2.47
N SER A 481 13.08 2.89 3.71
CA SER A 481 14.05 2.06 4.46
C SER A 481 13.43 0.81 5.08
N SER A 482 12.10 0.78 5.25
CA SER A 482 11.37 -0.41 5.71
C SER A 482 10.92 -1.35 4.60
N LEU A 483 11.10 -0.99 3.34
CA LEU A 483 10.89 -1.90 2.21
C LEU A 483 12.05 -2.89 2.11
N THR A 484 11.73 -4.17 2.20
CA THR A 484 12.65 -5.31 2.07
C THR A 484 12.63 -5.95 0.69
N VAL A 485 11.72 -5.49 -0.17
CA VAL A 485 11.83 -5.75 -1.61
C VAL A 485 12.98 -4.88 -2.13
N GLY A 486 13.86 -5.47 -2.95
CA GLY A 486 15.04 -4.78 -3.49
C GLY A 486 16.36 -5.13 -2.80
N PRO A 487 17.44 -4.39 -3.07
CA PRO A 487 18.71 -4.51 -2.35
C PRO A 487 18.53 -4.28 -0.84
N LEU A 488 19.43 -4.83 -0.02
CA LEU A 488 19.36 -4.69 1.43
C LEU A 488 19.51 -3.22 1.86
N HIS A 489 18.63 -2.79 2.77
CA HIS A 489 18.69 -1.49 3.43
C HIS A 489 19.27 -1.58 4.85
N HIS A 490 19.05 -2.72 5.52
CA HIS A 490 19.66 -3.09 6.78
C HIS A 490 20.31 -4.46 6.66
N ASP A 491 21.02 -4.87 7.71
CA ASP A 491 21.68 -6.17 7.71
C ASP A 491 20.65 -7.30 7.65
N ALA A 492 20.96 -8.30 6.83
CA ALA A 492 20.21 -9.54 6.77
C ALA A 492 20.96 -10.67 7.49
N PHE A 493 20.22 -11.60 8.08
CA PHE A 493 20.77 -12.70 8.86
C PHE A 493 20.27 -14.05 8.37
N VAL A 494 21.18 -15.02 8.29
CA VAL A 494 20.87 -16.44 8.11
C VAL A 494 21.69 -17.24 9.10
N TYR A 495 21.08 -18.24 9.73
CA TYR A 495 21.72 -19.04 10.76
C TYR A 495 21.82 -20.50 10.33
N VAL A 496 22.87 -21.19 10.77
CA VAL A 496 22.91 -22.65 10.81
C VAL A 496 22.98 -23.08 12.27
N VAL A 497 21.93 -23.78 12.70
CA VAL A 497 21.73 -24.20 14.07
C VAL A 497 22.06 -25.68 14.18
N GLY A 498 22.93 -26.05 15.12
CA GLY A 498 23.23 -27.44 15.44
C GLY A 498 22.56 -27.87 16.73
N VAL A 499 21.92 -29.03 16.72
CA VAL A 499 21.17 -29.59 17.86
C VAL A 499 21.52 -31.06 18.03
N ASP A 500 21.72 -31.50 19.27
CA ASP A 500 21.86 -32.93 19.58
C ASP A 500 20.49 -33.61 19.44
N ARG A 501 20.35 -34.54 18.47
CA ARG A 501 19.08 -35.20 18.14
C ARG A 501 18.44 -35.91 19.33
N LYS A 502 19.27 -36.42 20.25
CA LYS A 502 18.80 -37.21 21.39
C LYS A 502 18.19 -36.35 22.48
N SER A 503 18.84 -35.24 22.84
CA SER A 503 18.40 -34.35 23.91
C SER A 503 17.54 -33.18 23.41
N GLY A 504 17.66 -32.80 22.14
CA GLY A 504 17.12 -31.57 21.59
C GLY A 504 17.88 -30.32 22.03
N ALA A 505 19.00 -30.46 22.73
CA ALA A 505 19.78 -29.34 23.25
C ALA A 505 20.56 -28.65 22.15
N LEU A 506 20.65 -27.32 22.24
CA LEU A 506 21.48 -26.50 21.36
C LEU A 506 22.96 -26.90 21.53
N VAL A 507 23.64 -27.14 20.41
CA VAL A 507 25.08 -27.37 20.36
C VAL A 507 25.81 -26.08 20.00
N GLY A 508 25.25 -25.31 19.07
CA GLY A 508 25.79 -24.01 18.68
C GLY A 508 25.05 -23.42 17.50
N ILE A 509 25.35 -22.15 17.21
CA ILE A 509 24.77 -21.38 16.10
C ILE A 509 25.90 -20.74 15.31
N THR A 510 25.92 -20.95 14.00
CA THR A 510 26.73 -20.17 13.07
C THR A 510 25.86 -19.10 12.43
N GLU A 511 26.18 -17.84 12.66
CA GLU A 511 25.52 -16.69 12.06
C GLU A 511 26.23 -16.26 10.78
N PHE A 512 25.44 -15.98 9.74
CA PHE A 512 25.85 -15.32 8.52
C PHE A 512 25.12 -13.97 8.44
N ARG A 513 25.86 -12.88 8.60
CA ARG A 513 25.35 -11.52 8.50
C ARG A 513 25.77 -10.90 7.17
N PHE A 514 24.80 -10.35 6.46
CA PHE A 514 24.94 -9.71 5.16
C PHE A 514 24.60 -8.24 5.28
N THR A 515 25.53 -7.35 4.94
CA THR A 515 25.33 -5.91 5.07
C THR A 515 24.83 -5.28 3.75
N PRO A 516 24.22 -4.08 3.78
CA PRO A 516 23.83 -3.36 2.57
C PRO A 516 24.95 -3.18 1.53
N ASP A 517 26.20 -2.99 1.97
CA ASP A 517 27.38 -2.88 1.12
C ASP A 517 27.97 -4.24 0.67
N GLN A 518 27.19 -5.31 0.83
CA GLN A 518 27.51 -6.67 0.39
C GLN A 518 28.77 -7.23 1.06
N GLN A 519 29.03 -6.84 2.31
CA GLN A 519 29.98 -7.52 3.18
C GLN A 519 29.31 -8.71 3.86
N ILE A 520 30.12 -9.72 4.16
CA ILE A 520 29.65 -10.98 4.75
C ILE A 520 30.49 -11.22 6.00
N SER A 521 29.83 -11.20 7.15
CA SER A 521 30.42 -11.62 8.42
C SER A 521 29.90 -13.02 8.76
N ILE A 522 30.80 -13.88 9.22
CA ILE A 522 30.47 -15.24 9.68
C ILE A 522 30.92 -15.32 11.14
N VAL A 523 29.97 -15.48 12.05
CA VAL A 523 30.23 -15.61 13.49
C VAL A 523 29.90 -17.04 13.89
N GLN A 524 30.90 -17.75 14.42
CA GLN A 524 30.75 -19.12 14.91
C GLN A 524 30.46 -19.10 16.41
N ASP A 525 29.67 -20.06 16.88
CA ASP A 525 29.25 -20.20 18.27
C ASP A 525 28.76 -18.88 18.86
N VAL A 526 27.67 -18.38 18.30
CA VAL A 526 26.86 -17.36 18.99
C VAL A 526 26.34 -18.05 20.25
N GLY A 527 27.01 -17.82 21.40
CA GLY A 527 26.80 -18.49 22.69
C GLY A 527 27.69 -17.94 23.79
#